data_AF-A0A9Q0CQJ9-F1
#
_entry.id   AF-A0A9Q0CQJ9-F1
#
_cell.length_a   1.000
_cell.length_b   1.000
_cell.length_c   1.000
_cell.angle_alpha   90.00
_cell.angle_beta   90.00
_cell.angle_gamma   90.00
#
_symmetry.space_group_name_H-M   'P 1'
#
loop_
_entity.id
_entity.type
_entity.pdbx_description
1 polymer ?
#
loop_
_entity_poly.entity_id
_entity_poly.type
_entity_poly.pdbx_seq_one_letter_code
_entity_poly.pdbx_strand_id
1 'polypeptide(L)' 'MRVALGPASILNYCLQGLFHPARKVREVYWKVYNSLYIGSQDALVAAYPILEDDENSTYSRPELMMFV' A
#
# COMPACT_ATOMS: atom_id res chain seq x y z
N MET A 1 -1.85 16.63 -8.32
CA MET A 1 -0.87 15.81 -7.56
C MET A 1 -1.09 14.31 -7.74
N ARG A 2 -2.23 13.73 -7.30
CA ARG A 2 -2.47 12.26 -7.37
C ARG A 2 -2.43 11.66 -8.79
N VAL A 3 -2.97 12.39 -9.76
CA VAL A 3 -3.01 11.96 -11.18
C VAL A 3 -1.68 12.23 -11.90
N ALA A 4 -0.85 13.15 -11.40
CA ALA A 4 0.36 13.59 -12.08
C ALA A 4 1.62 12.79 -11.67
N LEU A 5 1.70 12.31 -10.42
CA LEU A 5 2.86 11.57 -9.89
C LEU A 5 2.68 10.04 -9.87
N GLY A 6 1.45 9.58 -10.09
CA GLY A 6 1.07 8.17 -10.01
C GLY A 6 0.74 7.71 -8.58
N PRO A 7 -0.19 6.74 -8.44
CA PRO A 7 -0.61 6.22 -7.13
C PRO A 7 0.51 5.46 -6.39
N ALA A 8 1.44 4.81 -7.10
CA ALA A 8 2.56 4.08 -6.50
C ALA A 8 3.49 4.96 -5.66
N SER A 9 3.88 6.14 -6.18
CA SER A 9 4.74 7.09 -5.48
C SER A 9 4.10 7.56 -4.18
N ILE A 10 2.79 7.83 -4.20
CA ILE A 10 2.07 8.32 -3.02
C ILE A 10 1.88 7.19 -2.01
N LEU A 11 1.63 5.96 -2.47
CA LEU A 11 1.57 4.78 -1.61
C LEU A 11 2.88 4.59 -0.84
N ASN A 12 4.04 4.72 -1.49
CA ASN A 12 5.36 4.58 -0.84
C ASN A 12 5.57 5.57 0.31
N TYR A 13 5.12 6.83 0.18
CA TYR A 13 5.16 7.77 1.29
C TYR A 13 4.10 7.48 2.36
N CYS A 14 2.92 6.99 1.94
CA CYS A 14 1.82 6.71 2.85
C CYS A 14 2.11 5.53 3.79
N LEU A 15 2.87 4.52 3.34
CA LEU A 15 3.17 3.31 4.10
C LEU A 15 3.90 3.61 5.43
N GLN A 16 4.76 4.63 5.47
CA GLN A 16 5.54 4.98 6.66
C GLN A 16 4.66 5.39 7.86
N GLY A 17 3.53 6.05 7.59
CA GLY A 17 2.62 6.54 8.64
C GLY A 17 1.41 5.66 8.89
N LEU A 18 1.16 4.66 8.04
CA LEU A 18 -0.05 3.84 8.08
C LEU A 18 -0.13 2.99 9.36
N PHE A 19 1.01 2.42 9.78
CA PHE A 19 1.14 1.58 10.98
C PHE A 19 1.85 2.26 12.15
N HIS A 20 2.03 3.58 12.09
CA HIS A 20 2.70 4.36 13.12
C HIS A 20 2.03 4.18 14.50
N PRO A 21 2.74 4.06 15.64
CA PRO A 21 2.13 3.76 16.94
C PRO A 21 1.19 4.87 17.48
N ALA A 22 1.46 6.13 17.14
CA ALA A 22 0.60 7.26 17.52
C ALA A 22 -0.69 7.32 16.69
N ARG A 23 -1.85 7.31 17.37
CA ARG A 23 -3.19 7.34 16.76
C ARG A 23 -3.40 8.53 15.81
N LYS A 24 -2.98 9.74 16.23
CA LYS A 24 -3.15 10.98 15.46
C LYS A 24 -2.42 10.95 14.12
N VAL A 25 -1.29 10.24 14.05
CA VAL A 25 -0.55 10.05 12.80
C VAL A 25 -1.32 9.09 11.90
N ARG A 26 -1.71 7.91 12.42
CA ARG A 26 -2.46 6.93 11.64
C ARG A 26 -3.73 7.51 11.04
N GLU A 27 -4.52 8.28 11.80
CA GLU A 27 -5.78 8.85 11.32
C GLU A 27 -5.61 9.67 10.02
N VAL A 28 -4.54 10.46 9.92
CA VAL A 28 -4.24 11.26 8.72
C VAL A 28 -3.79 10.37 7.56
N TYR A 29 -2.87 9.43 7.82
CA TYR A 29 -2.34 8.54 6.78
C TYR A 29 -3.40 7.59 6.22
N TRP A 30 -4.26 7.03 7.07
CA TRP A 30 -5.40 6.20 6.65
C TRP A 30 -6.40 6.98 5.81
N LYS A 31 -6.63 8.26 6.11
CA LYS A 31 -7.48 9.12 5.27
C LYS A 31 -6.89 9.30 3.87
N VAL A 32 -5.58 9.50 3.76
CA VAL A 32 -4.88 9.61 2.47
C VAL A 32 -4.94 8.29 1.70
N TYR A 33 -4.66 7.17 2.38
CA TYR A 33 -4.77 5.83 1.82
C TYR A 33 -6.18 5.55 1.25
N ASN A 34 -7.24 5.85 2.02
CA ASN A 34 -8.61 5.63 1.56
C ASN A 34 -8.94 6.42 0.29
N SER A 35 -8.48 7.67 0.21
CA SER A 35 -8.65 8.49 -1.00
C SER A 35 -7.88 7.92 -2.21
N LEU A 36 -6.73 7.31 -1.97
CA LEU A 36 -5.91 6.66 -2.99
C LEU A 36 -6.61 5.39 -3.51
N TYR A 37 -7.11 4.58 -2.59
CA TYR A 37 -7.79 3.32 -2.85
C TYR A 37 -9.02 3.52 -3.73
N ILE A 38 -9.91 4.46 -3.38
CA ILE A 38 -11.10 4.78 -4.18
C ILE A 38 -10.72 5.29 -5.58
N GLY A 39 -9.58 5.97 -5.68
CA GLY A 39 -9.20 6.70 -6.88
C GLY A 39 -8.54 5.87 -7.99
N SER A 40 -7.75 4.86 -7.61
CA SER A 40 -6.92 4.10 -8.55
C SER A 40 -6.54 2.74 -7.95
N GLN A 41 -7.53 1.97 -7.49
CA GLN A 41 -7.34 0.69 -6.80
C GLN A 41 -6.47 -0.29 -7.61
N ASP A 42 -6.78 -0.46 -8.90
CA ASP A 42 -6.12 -1.43 -9.78
C ASP A 42 -4.60 -1.16 -9.90
N ALA A 43 -4.23 0.11 -10.06
CA ALA A 43 -2.85 0.53 -10.12
C ALA A 43 -2.05 0.33 -8.82
N LEU A 44 -2.72 0.09 -7.67
CA LEU A 44 -2.04 -0.19 -6.40
C LEU A 44 -1.54 -1.64 -6.31
N VAL A 45 -2.13 -2.58 -7.05
CA VAL A 45 -1.79 -4.01 -6.99
C VAL A 45 -0.29 -4.23 -7.25
N ALA A 46 0.24 -3.55 -8.27
CA ALA A 46 1.63 -3.60 -8.67
C ALA A 46 2.58 -2.83 -7.72
N ALA A 47 2.05 -1.98 -6.85
CA ALA A 47 2.84 -1.09 -5.99
C ALA A 47 2.87 -1.52 -4.51
N TYR A 48 2.02 -2.46 -4.09
CA TYR A 48 2.05 -2.97 -2.72
C TYR A 48 3.38 -3.65 -2.41
N PRO A 49 3.97 -3.41 -1.23
CA PRO A 49 5.20 -4.07 -0.82
C PRO A 49 5.01 -5.58 -0.71
N ILE A 50 6.09 -6.32 -0.89
CA ILE A 50 6.13 -7.75 -0.61
C ILE A 50 6.24 -7.88 0.91
N LEU A 51 5.34 -8.65 1.50
CA LEU A 51 5.36 -9.00 2.92
C LEU A 51 5.84 -10.44 3.06
N GLU A 52 6.68 -10.69 4.06
CA GLU A 52 7.11 -12.04 4.40
C GLU A 52 5.99 -12.77 5.13
N ASP A 53 5.91 -14.08 4.87
CA ASP A 53 4.94 -14.95 5.53
C ASP A 53 5.30 -15.13 7.01
N ASP A 54 4.27 -15.21 7.86
CA ASP A 54 4.39 -15.53 9.28
C ASP A 54 3.93 -16.97 9.54
N GLU A 55 4.25 -17.54 10.70
CA GLU A 55 3.83 -18.90 11.09
C GLU A 55 2.31 -19.11 10.98
N ASN A 56 1.53 -18.04 11.18
CA ASN A 56 0.08 -18.09 11.20
C ASN A 56 -0.59 -17.56 9.92
N SER A 57 0.16 -17.00 8.97
CA SER A 57 -0.44 -16.27 7.83
C SER A 57 0.47 -16.19 6.62
N THR A 58 -0.08 -16.56 5.47
CA THR A 58 0.54 -16.36 4.15
C THR A 58 0.14 -14.98 3.60
N TYR A 59 1.12 -14.11 3.42
CA TYR A 59 1.01 -12.76 2.87
C TYR A 59 1.63 -12.62 1.47
N SER A 60 2.43 -13.59 1.05
CA SER A 60 3.05 -13.65 -0.26
C SER A 60 2.03 -13.81 -1.39
N ARG A 61 2.37 -13.28 -2.57
CA ARG A 61 1.54 -13.30 -3.80
C ARG A 61 2.30 -14.02 -4.92
N PRO A 62 2.35 -15.36 -4.91
CA PRO A 62 3.20 -16.14 -5.82
C PRO A 62 2.84 -15.96 -7.29
N GLU A 63 1.58 -15.63 -7.60
CA GLU A 63 1.10 -15.38 -8.97
C GLU A 63 1.81 -14.20 -9.63
N LEU A 64 2.27 -13.22 -8.83
CA LEU A 64 3.00 -12.05 -9.33
C LEU A 64 4.49 -12.32 -9.58
N MET A 65 5.03 -13.46 -9.12
CA MET A 65 6.44 -13.82 -9.25
C MET A 65 6.69 -14.88 -10.33
N MET A 66 5.64 -15.41 -10.95
CA MET A 66 5.75 -16.40 -12.01
C MET A 66 6.46 -15.81 -13.23
N PHE A 67 7.46 -16.52 -13.76
CA PHE A 67 8.11 -16.24 -15.02
C PHE A 67 7.89 -17.43 -15.96
N VAL A 68 7.46 -17.16 -17.19
CA VAL A 68 7.20 -18.17 -18.24
C VAL A 68 8.21 -18.02 -19.36
#